data_AF-A0A073IE50-F1
#
_entry.id   AF-A0A073IE50-F1
#
_cell.length_a   1.000
_cell.length_b   1.000
_cell.length_c   1.000
_cell.angle_alpha   90.00
_cell.angle_beta   90.00
_cell.angle_gamma   90.00
#
_symmetry.space_group_name_H-M   'P 1'
#
loop_
_entity.id
_entity.type
_entity.pdbx_description
1 polymer ?
#
loop_
_entity_poly.entity_id
_entity_poly.type
_entity_poly.pdbx_seq_one_letter_code
_entity_poly.pdbx_strand_id
1 'polypeptide(L)'
;TAVEEDGEFVVLEGSEALTETGYVQQSYGSLKEKLISDGILVADGNQKLRFTKPWSFNSPSAAAAVVLDRNSNGRLEWKVKGSKQTYHDWQQAEANTPD
;
A
#
# COMPACT_ATOMS: atom_id res chain seq x y z
N THR A 1 -3.72 2.06 6.79
CA THR A 1 -3.48 3.51 6.65
C THR A 1 -2.09 3.74 6.11
N ALA A 2 -1.91 4.65 5.17
CA ALA A 2 -0.61 4.94 4.62
C ALA A 2 -0.46 6.45 4.40
N VAL A 3 0.78 6.91 4.34
CA VAL A 3 1.16 8.30 4.12
C VAL A 3 2.14 8.36 2.94
N GLU A 4 2.08 9.43 2.18
CA GLU A 4 3.10 9.73 1.18
C GLU A 4 4.02 10.82 1.72
N GLU A 5 5.33 10.58 1.67
CA GLU A 5 6.37 11.56 2.02
C GLU A 5 7.47 11.50 0.96
N ASP A 6 7.82 12.65 0.36
CA ASP A 6 8.89 12.79 -0.64
C ASP A 6 8.74 11.87 -1.88
N GLY A 7 7.51 11.49 -2.24
CA GLY A 7 7.24 10.53 -3.32
C GLY A 7 7.42 9.05 -2.94
N GLU A 8 7.76 8.78 -1.69
CA GLU A 8 7.72 7.44 -1.09
C GLU A 8 6.40 7.21 -0.37
N PHE A 9 5.88 5.99 -0.47
CA PHE A 9 4.59 5.63 0.11
C PHE A 9 4.78 4.74 1.33
N VAL A 10 4.60 5.30 2.51
CA VAL A 10 4.81 4.64 3.81
C VAL A 10 3.50 4.06 4.34
N VAL A 11 3.40 2.73 4.35
CA VAL A 11 2.28 2.04 4.99
C VAL A 11 2.55 1.98 6.48
N LEU A 12 1.65 2.55 7.28
CA LEU A 12 1.82 2.62 8.74
C LEU A 12 1.50 1.28 9.41
N GLU A 13 2.03 1.10 10.61
CA GLU A 13 1.64 -0.01 11.48
C GLU A 13 0.12 -0.01 11.75
N GLY A 14 -0.43 -1.20 12.00
CA GLY A 14 -1.86 -1.45 12.12
C GLY A 14 -2.62 -1.49 10.79
N SER A 15 -1.95 -1.29 9.66
CA SER A 15 -2.60 -1.39 8.35
C SER A 15 -2.93 -2.83 7.97
N GLU A 16 -4.13 -3.06 7.45
CA GLU A 16 -4.51 -4.36 6.88
C GLU A 16 -4.05 -4.47 5.43
N ALA A 17 -3.66 -5.69 5.05
CA ALA A 17 -3.35 -6.12 3.70
C ALA A 17 -4.09 -7.43 3.40
N LEU A 18 -4.40 -7.67 2.13
CA LEU A 18 -4.95 -8.92 1.64
C LEU A 18 -3.82 -9.89 1.28
N THR A 19 -4.11 -11.18 1.30
CA THR A 19 -3.18 -12.23 0.87
C THR A 19 -3.94 -13.39 0.25
N GLU A 20 -3.23 -14.27 -0.46
CA GLU A 20 -3.81 -15.47 -1.08
C GLU A 20 -4.92 -15.18 -2.10
N THR A 21 -4.82 -14.06 -2.84
CA THR A 21 -5.69 -13.82 -4.01
C THR A 21 -5.15 -14.49 -5.29
N GLY A 22 -3.94 -15.07 -5.20
CA GLY A 22 -3.28 -15.79 -6.28
C GLY A 22 -2.51 -14.91 -7.28
N TYR A 23 -2.59 -13.58 -7.15
CA TYR A 23 -2.05 -12.66 -8.15
C TYR A 23 -0.66 -12.10 -7.81
N VAL A 24 -0.38 -11.75 -6.54
CA VAL A 24 0.90 -11.12 -6.15
C VAL A 24 2.11 -12.06 -6.15
N GLN A 25 1.88 -13.38 -6.20
CA GLN A 25 2.93 -14.40 -6.06
C GLN A 25 4.06 -14.32 -7.09
N GLN A 26 3.89 -13.62 -8.22
CA GLN A 26 4.91 -13.55 -9.27
C GLN A 26 5.88 -12.36 -9.11
N SER A 27 5.40 -11.14 -8.83
CA SER A 27 6.27 -9.93 -8.84
C SER A 27 6.59 -9.36 -7.46
N TYR A 28 5.67 -9.49 -6.49
CA TYR A 28 5.86 -8.97 -5.12
C TYR A 28 5.86 -10.06 -4.05
N GLY A 29 5.75 -11.33 -4.46
CA GLY A 29 5.79 -12.50 -3.57
C GLY A 29 7.03 -12.49 -2.68
N SER A 30 8.22 -12.34 -3.27
CA SER A 30 9.49 -12.32 -2.51
C SER A 30 9.58 -11.16 -1.52
N LEU A 31 9.08 -9.97 -1.90
CA LEU A 31 9.02 -8.83 -0.99
C LEU A 31 8.08 -9.12 0.18
N LYS A 32 6.92 -9.71 -0.10
CA LYS A 32 5.91 -10.05 0.90
C LYS A 32 6.42 -11.11 1.87
N GLU A 33 7.05 -12.17 1.37
CA GLU A 33 7.70 -13.18 2.20
C GLU A 33 8.79 -12.57 3.07
N LYS A 34 9.59 -11.64 2.52
CA LYS A 34 10.59 -10.91 3.29
C LYS A 34 9.95 -10.10 4.42
N LEU A 35 8.89 -9.35 4.14
CA LEU A 35 8.15 -8.58 5.15
C LEU A 35 7.55 -9.49 6.23
N ILE A 36 7.05 -10.67 5.87
CA ILE A 36 6.54 -11.67 6.82
C ILE A 36 7.67 -12.24 7.67
N SER A 37 8.81 -12.56 7.05
CA SER A 37 10.01 -13.06 7.73
C SER A 37 10.65 -12.02 8.66
N ASP A 38 10.65 -10.73 8.28
CA ASP A 38 11.08 -9.59 9.10
C ASP A 38 10.06 -9.28 10.22
N GLY A 39 8.90 -9.96 10.22
CA GLY A 39 7.81 -9.76 11.17
C GLY A 39 7.08 -8.43 10.99
N ILE A 40 7.27 -7.75 9.85
CA ILE A 40 6.57 -6.51 9.47
C ILE A 40 5.14 -6.82 9.05
N LEU A 41 4.92 -7.93 8.33
CA LEU A 41 3.60 -8.44 8.01
C LEU A 41 3.30 -9.68 8.83
N VAL A 42 2.16 -9.70 9.52
CA VAL A 42 1.70 -10.86 10.27
C VAL A 42 0.32 -11.27 9.78
N ALA A 43 0.01 -12.56 9.83
CA ALA A 43 -1.32 -13.03 9.49
C ALA A 43 -2.36 -12.50 10.49
N ASP A 44 -3.42 -11.87 9.98
CA ASP A 44 -4.48 -11.21 10.75
C ASP A 44 -5.86 -11.74 10.31
N GLY A 45 -5.98 -13.06 10.26
CA GLY A 45 -7.19 -13.78 9.87
C GLY A 45 -7.11 -14.43 8.49
N ASN A 46 -8.27 -14.82 7.95
CA ASN A 46 -8.34 -15.60 6.72
C ASN A 46 -8.05 -14.70 5.51
N GLN A 47 -6.96 -14.97 4.80
CA GLN A 47 -6.53 -14.21 3.62
C GLN A 47 -6.24 -12.72 3.91
N LYS A 48 -5.89 -12.40 5.16
CA LYS A 48 -5.54 -11.07 5.61
C LYS A 48 -4.21 -11.07 6.35
N LEU A 49 -3.45 -10.00 6.15
CA LEU A 49 -2.25 -9.69 6.89
C LEU A 49 -2.41 -8.32 7.54
N ARG A 50 -1.62 -8.06 8.57
CA ARG A 50 -1.52 -6.77 9.23
C ARG A 50 -0.07 -6.34 9.27
N PHE A 51 0.17 -5.08 8.97
CA PHE A 51 1.44 -4.43 9.19
C PHE A 51 1.64 -4.19 10.69
N THR A 52 2.67 -4.77 11.27
CA THR A 52 3.08 -4.54 12.67
C THR A 52 4.04 -3.37 12.79
N LYS A 53 4.67 -2.97 11.68
CA LYS A 53 5.66 -1.90 11.60
C LYS A 53 5.40 -1.06 10.36
N PRO A 54 5.73 0.24 10.40
CA PRO A 54 5.67 1.09 9.21
C PRO A 54 6.71 0.64 8.18
N TRP A 55 6.33 0.65 6.90
CA TRP A 55 7.21 0.29 5.79
C TRP A 55 7.04 1.24 4.59
N SER A 56 8.15 1.80 4.12
CA SER A 56 8.22 2.66 2.94
C SER A 56 8.32 1.84 1.65
N PHE A 57 7.40 2.13 0.73
CA PHE A 57 7.42 1.62 -0.63
C PHE A 57 7.91 2.71 -1.58
N ASN A 58 8.71 2.33 -2.56
CA ASN A 58 9.22 3.23 -3.60
C ASN A 58 8.13 3.80 -4.53
N SER A 59 6.88 3.32 -4.41
CA SER A 59 5.77 3.81 -5.22
C SER A 59 4.41 3.45 -4.61
N PRO A 60 3.37 4.30 -4.79
CA PRO A 60 2.00 4.03 -4.32
C PRO A 60 1.39 2.78 -4.98
N SER A 61 1.80 2.47 -6.22
CA SER A 61 1.38 1.25 -6.92
C SER A 61 1.96 -0.02 -6.30
N ALA A 62 3.21 0.01 -5.84
CA ALA A 62 3.84 -1.12 -5.16
C ALA A 62 3.16 -1.38 -3.81
N ALA A 63 2.88 -0.32 -3.06
CA ALA A 63 2.10 -0.41 -1.82
C ALA A 63 0.70 -0.98 -2.07
N ALA A 64 -0.02 -0.46 -3.08
CA ALA A 64 -1.35 -0.97 -3.44
C ALA A 64 -1.31 -2.43 -3.85
N ALA A 65 -0.29 -2.85 -4.62
CA ALA A 65 -0.14 -4.23 -5.06
C ALA A 65 0.06 -5.18 -3.88
N VAL A 66 0.91 -4.82 -2.90
CA VAL A 66 1.14 -5.64 -1.70
C VAL A 66 -0.07 -5.66 -0.78
N VAL A 67 -0.74 -4.51 -0.59
CA VAL A 67 -1.90 -4.38 0.29
C VAL A 67 -3.16 -5.02 -0.29
N LEU A 68 -3.37 -4.97 -1.61
CA LEU A 68 -4.54 -5.56 -2.26
C LEU A 68 -4.27 -6.96 -2.83
N ASP A 69 -3.01 -7.40 -2.79
CA ASP A 69 -2.53 -8.66 -3.36
C ASP A 69 -2.76 -8.81 -4.88
N ARG A 70 -3.03 -7.71 -5.60
CA ARG A 70 -3.34 -7.69 -7.06
C ARG A 70 -2.69 -6.51 -7.77
N ASN A 71 -2.49 -6.58 -9.10
CA ASN A 71 -2.17 -5.37 -9.86
C ASN A 71 -3.37 -4.43 -9.78
N SER A 72 -3.16 -3.28 -9.19
CA SER A 72 -4.14 -2.20 -9.23
C SER A 72 -3.43 -0.89 -9.47
N ASN A 73 -4.15 -0.01 -10.15
CA ASN A 73 -3.74 1.37 -10.26
C ASN A 73 -3.87 1.99 -8.86
N GLY A 74 -2.78 1.97 -8.08
CA GLY A 74 -2.76 2.48 -6.71
C GLY A 74 -3.39 3.88 -6.61
N ARG A 75 -3.25 4.69 -7.66
CA ARG A 75 -3.87 6.02 -7.73
C ARG A 75 -5.41 6.04 -7.60
N LEU A 76 -6.11 5.02 -8.09
CA LEU A 76 -7.58 4.93 -8.00
C LEU A 76 -8.05 4.23 -6.72
N GLU A 77 -7.23 3.31 -6.19
CA GLU A 77 -7.60 2.50 -5.02
C GLU A 77 -7.39 3.25 -3.70
N TRP A 78 -6.32 4.03 -3.61
CA TRP A 78 -6.05 4.84 -2.42
C TRP A 78 -7.04 5.99 -2.35
N LYS A 79 -7.63 6.20 -1.17
CA LYS A 79 -8.49 7.33 -0.86
C LYS A 79 -7.83 8.17 0.20
N VAL A 80 -7.86 9.49 0.02
CA VAL A 80 -7.25 10.42 0.97
C VAL A 80 -8.13 10.50 2.21
N LYS A 81 -7.53 10.25 3.38
CA LYS A 81 -8.25 10.29 4.65
C LYS A 81 -8.75 11.73 4.90
N GLY A 82 -10.07 11.89 4.99
CA GLY A 82 -10.71 13.21 5.17
C GLY A 82 -11.27 13.81 3.88
N SER A 83 -10.99 13.22 2.71
CA SER A 83 -11.53 13.66 1.42
C SER A 83 -12.31 12.54 0.74
N LYS A 84 -13.30 12.90 -0.10
CA LYS A 84 -13.96 11.96 -1.02
C LYS A 84 -13.14 11.69 -2.29
N GLN A 85 -12.05 12.42 -2.47
CA GLN A 85 -11.15 12.33 -3.62
C GLN A 85 -10.31 11.06 -3.54
N THR A 86 -10.09 10.44 -4.70
CA THR A 86 -9.08 9.40 -4.85
C THR A 86 -7.70 10.03 -4.78
N TYR A 87 -6.70 9.23 -4.41
CA TYR A 87 -5.32 9.68 -4.37
C TYR A 87 -4.85 10.22 -5.73
N HIS A 88 -5.38 9.69 -6.85
CA HIS A 88 -5.17 10.24 -8.19
C HIS A 88 -5.56 11.71 -8.30
N ASP A 89 -6.77 12.04 -7.83
CA ASP A 89 -7.34 13.38 -7.90
C ASP A 89 -6.59 14.34 -6.95
N TRP A 90 -6.20 13.85 -5.78
CA TRP A 90 -5.37 14.59 -4.85
C TRP A 90 -3.96 14.89 -5.39
N GLN A 91 -3.26 13.92 -5.98
CA GLN A 91 -1.97 14.18 -6.61
C GLN A 91 -2.08 15.16 -7.78
N GLN A 92 -3.16 15.09 -8.56
CA GLN A 92 -3.41 16.10 -9.60
C GLN A 92 -3.63 17.48 -8.98
N ALA A 93 -4.36 17.58 -7.86
CA ALA A 93 -4.58 18.84 -7.18
C ALA A 93 -3.28 19.41 -6.60
N GLU A 94 -2.45 18.58 -5.94
CA GLU A 94 -1.14 19.00 -5.40
C GLU A 94 -0.19 19.47 -6.51
N ALA A 95 -0.06 18.68 -7.58
CA ALA A 95 0.78 19.03 -8.73
C ALA A 95 0.33 20.31 -9.45
N ASN A 96 -0.93 20.72 -9.25
CA ASN A 96 -1.51 21.90 -9.87
C ASN A 96 -1.61 23.09 -8.89
N THR A 97 -0.90 23.04 -7.76
CA THR A 97 -0.71 24.19 -6.87
C THR A 97 0.51 24.97 -7.38
N PRO A 98 0.35 26.13 -8.05
CA PRO A 98 1.48 26.95 -8.43
C PRO A 98 2.12 27.59 -7.18
N ASP A 99 3.46 27.63 -7.18
CA ASP A 99 4.34 28.36 -6.26
C ASP A 99 3.87 29.80 -5.98
#